data_AF-A0A8C3C9V2-F1
#
_entry.id   AF-A0A8C3C9V2-F1
#
_cell.length_a   1.000
_cell.length_b   1.000
_cell.length_c   1.000
_cell.angle_alpha   90.00
_cell.angle_beta   90.00
_cell.angle_gamma   90.00
#
_symmetry.space_group_name_H-M   'P 1'
#
loop_
_entity.id
_entity.type
_entity.pdbx_description
1 polymer ?
#
loop_
_entity_poly.entity_id
_entity_poly.type
_entity_poly.pdbx_seq_one_letter_code
_entity_poly.pdbx_strand_id
1 'polypeptide(L)'
;MELPWLKLLAQPCRLLLHALASGPSGPLAALRVLQRVQAQEGPFPWQGFTAALCMEEPTLEGPEEALAVKPRLLLLPVVCQRNLFSLLQAVAAVVPADCILQLLRAVRGDPNLDPWVQALGALLQRGLRGEELSPPPPALTAAFQQQLRCLCQKIAPSKPEGQRKLKWCPSEQLGAAGDAADSVLPGGKHKEASEESLELDEGRGGKRVLLEEVVFDLPGSQDGEDEAGVEEMPAETAGDRSAQSMAGAASKSSQQDAAEEPGRISQTEVAAEVQSFIQRSELSIPPELRVFSNCSASQLEGLCSFLQLSTCPEQLLVRFCSWLLALTPDLSYASAAVLAEQLFLKRVLSLTQPPSRHLMAALTSFCSKYSQPFCRVLVAPVLQEPGEGVEQTKLLCELVEECLEPDYVRMVLSQVLEVPLSERLLPVVLAVLGRQEVLPPELFDLLVLTLCRQAPAFATSLSYAKLVTAVLTMYQSHVTPAHRSRLAAALEGSNAALKKSLQAVLGAPAR
;
A
#
# COMPACT_ATOMS: atom_id res chain seq x y z
N MET A 1 10.57 -23.79 -5.06
CA MET A 1 10.49 -24.89 -6.03
C MET A 1 9.03 -25.05 -6.41
N GLU A 2 8.64 -24.67 -7.63
CA GLU A 2 7.35 -25.12 -8.16
C GLU A 2 7.44 -26.63 -8.37
N LEU A 3 6.58 -27.39 -7.71
CA LEU A 3 6.58 -28.84 -7.83
C LEU A 3 6.11 -29.25 -9.25
N PRO A 4 6.90 -30.00 -10.05
CA PRO A 4 6.61 -30.27 -11.46
C PRO A 4 5.23 -30.89 -11.72
N TRP A 5 4.72 -31.66 -10.76
CA TRP A 5 3.42 -32.31 -10.84
C TRP A 5 2.23 -31.37 -10.76
N LEU A 6 2.40 -30.15 -10.25
CA LEU A 6 1.32 -29.16 -10.22
C LEU A 6 0.84 -28.80 -11.63
N LYS A 7 1.71 -28.88 -12.63
CA LYS A 7 1.36 -28.63 -14.05
C LYS A 7 0.52 -29.75 -14.67
N LEU A 8 0.57 -30.96 -14.09
CA LEU A 8 -0.16 -32.15 -14.56
C LEU A 8 -1.60 -32.22 -14.01
N LEU A 9 -1.95 -31.35 -13.06
CA LEU A 9 -3.30 -31.27 -12.50
C LEU A 9 -4.28 -30.61 -13.46
N ALA A 10 -5.53 -31.09 -13.45
CA ALA A 10 -6.64 -30.42 -14.12
C ALA A 10 -6.78 -28.97 -13.63
N GLN A 11 -7.25 -28.07 -14.50
CA GLN A 11 -7.39 -26.64 -14.20
C GLN A 11 -8.17 -26.36 -12.90
N PRO A 12 -9.31 -27.00 -12.60
CA PRO A 12 -10.03 -26.79 -11.33
C PRO A 12 -9.19 -27.16 -10.10
N CYS A 13 -8.43 -28.25 -10.18
CA CYS A 13 -7.55 -28.71 -9.10
C CYS A 13 -6.40 -27.72 -8.84
N ARG A 14 -5.81 -27.16 -9.91
CA ARG A 14 -4.77 -26.12 -9.79
C ARG A 14 -5.32 -24.85 -9.15
N LEU A 15 -6.49 -24.40 -9.59
CA LEU A 15 -7.17 -23.23 -9.01
C LEU A 15 -7.50 -23.45 -7.53
N LEU A 16 -7.93 -24.65 -7.16
CA LEU A 16 -8.20 -24.99 -5.77
C LEU A 16 -6.92 -24.95 -4.91
N LEU A 17 -5.82 -25.55 -5.37
CA LEU A 17 -4.55 -25.51 -4.63
C LEU A 17 -4.00 -24.09 -4.50
N HIS A 18 -4.12 -23.28 -5.55
CA HIS A 18 -3.69 -21.89 -5.51
C HIS A 18 -4.52 -21.07 -4.52
N ALA A 19 -5.84 -21.30 -4.47
CA ALA A 19 -6.71 -20.69 -3.47
C ALA A 19 -6.39 -21.17 -2.04
N LEU A 20 -6.08 -22.47 -1.86
CA LEU A 20 -5.66 -23.02 -0.59
C LEU A 20 -4.30 -22.48 -0.13
N ALA A 21 -3.43 -22.08 -1.05
CA ALA A 21 -2.15 -21.44 -0.75
C ALA A 21 -2.28 -19.95 -0.33
N SER A 22 -3.46 -19.32 -0.48
CA SER A 22 -3.70 -17.89 -0.24
C SER A 22 -3.71 -17.45 1.25
N GLY A 23 -2.76 -17.96 2.04
CA GLY A 23 -2.57 -17.62 3.45
C GLY A 23 -3.75 -18.04 4.35
N PRO A 24 -4.04 -17.33 5.45
CA PRO A 24 -5.06 -17.72 6.43
C PRO A 24 -6.50 -17.66 5.89
N SER A 25 -6.72 -16.95 4.78
CA SER A 25 -8.03 -16.89 4.10
C SER A 25 -8.26 -18.07 3.13
N GLY A 26 -7.25 -18.93 2.95
CA GLY A 26 -7.23 -20.00 1.97
C GLY A 26 -8.45 -20.92 2.00
N PRO A 27 -8.99 -21.36 3.15
CA PRO A 27 -10.18 -22.20 3.19
C PRO A 27 -11.42 -21.51 2.60
N LEU A 28 -11.61 -20.22 2.91
CA LEU A 28 -12.74 -19.44 2.38
C LEU A 28 -12.55 -19.13 0.88
N ALA A 29 -11.32 -18.83 0.45
CA ALA A 29 -11.00 -18.64 -0.96
C ALA A 29 -11.27 -19.93 -1.75
N ALA A 30 -10.82 -21.07 -1.23
CA ALA A 30 -11.01 -22.37 -1.84
C ALA A 30 -12.49 -22.78 -1.88
N LEU A 31 -13.27 -22.47 -0.82
CA LEU A 31 -14.72 -22.67 -0.82
C LEU A 31 -15.41 -21.89 -1.95
N ARG A 32 -15.02 -20.63 -2.19
CA ARG A 32 -15.55 -19.83 -3.32
C ARG A 32 -15.15 -20.41 -4.67
N VAL A 33 -13.94 -20.96 -4.79
CA VAL A 33 -13.51 -21.66 -6.03
C VAL A 33 -14.38 -22.89 -6.26
N LEU A 34 -14.63 -23.71 -5.24
CA LEU A 34 -15.54 -24.87 -5.36
C LEU A 34 -16.94 -24.44 -5.80
N GLN A 35 -17.49 -23.39 -5.21
CA GLN A 35 -18.81 -22.85 -5.59
C GLN A 35 -18.84 -22.36 -7.05
N ARG A 36 -17.78 -21.70 -7.53
CA ARG A 36 -17.70 -21.22 -8.91
C ARG A 36 -17.53 -22.35 -9.92
N VAL A 37 -16.65 -23.30 -9.63
CA VAL A 37 -16.47 -24.50 -10.46
C VAL A 37 -17.78 -25.27 -10.54
N GLN A 38 -18.48 -25.44 -9.42
CA GLN A 38 -19.80 -26.08 -9.39
C GLN A 38 -20.84 -25.36 -10.26
N ALA A 39 -20.79 -24.02 -10.32
CA ALA A 39 -21.71 -23.22 -11.11
C ALA A 39 -21.40 -23.20 -12.62
N GLN A 40 -20.13 -23.33 -13.02
CA GLN A 40 -19.69 -23.14 -14.42
C GLN A 40 -19.31 -24.45 -15.13
N GLU A 41 -18.71 -25.39 -14.43
CA GLU A 41 -18.05 -26.57 -15.00
C GLU A 41 -18.59 -27.91 -14.42
N GLY A 42 -19.53 -27.84 -13.47
CA GLY A 42 -20.14 -29.01 -12.84
C GLY A 42 -19.40 -29.50 -11.58
N PRO A 43 -19.66 -30.73 -11.09
CA PRO A 43 -19.13 -31.21 -9.82
C PRO A 43 -17.60 -31.25 -9.83
N PHE A 44 -16.99 -30.79 -8.74
CA PHE A 44 -15.53 -30.78 -8.60
C PHE A 44 -14.94 -32.21 -8.65
N PRO A 45 -13.84 -32.46 -9.40
CA PRO A 45 -13.27 -33.79 -9.58
C PRO A 45 -12.47 -34.28 -8.37
N TRP A 46 -13.15 -34.51 -7.23
CA TRP A 46 -12.55 -34.91 -5.96
C TRP A 46 -11.67 -36.17 -6.05
N GLN A 47 -12.07 -37.17 -6.85
CA GLN A 47 -11.30 -38.41 -7.01
C GLN A 47 -9.96 -38.15 -7.69
N GLY A 48 -9.95 -37.44 -8.83
CA GLY A 48 -8.73 -37.10 -9.54
C GLY A 48 -7.82 -36.18 -8.72
N PHE A 49 -8.42 -35.21 -8.00
CA PHE A 49 -7.69 -34.35 -7.08
C PHE A 49 -7.01 -35.13 -5.95
N THR A 50 -7.76 -36.02 -5.30
CA THR A 50 -7.26 -36.81 -4.18
C THR A 50 -6.19 -37.79 -4.62
N ALA A 51 -6.41 -38.50 -5.74
CA ALA A 51 -5.42 -39.40 -6.30
C ALA A 51 -4.11 -38.65 -6.58
N ALA A 52 -4.19 -37.47 -7.20
CA ALA A 52 -3.00 -36.69 -7.50
C ALA A 52 -2.23 -36.22 -6.25
N LEU A 53 -2.92 -35.90 -5.14
CA LEU A 53 -2.30 -35.54 -3.86
C LEU A 53 -1.72 -36.73 -3.09
N CYS A 54 -2.30 -37.92 -3.27
CA CYS A 54 -1.83 -39.15 -2.64
C CYS A 54 -0.70 -39.82 -3.42
N MET A 55 -0.43 -39.40 -4.65
CA MET A 55 0.71 -39.89 -5.42
C MET A 55 2.01 -39.60 -4.67
N GLU A 56 2.87 -40.61 -4.65
CA GLU A 56 4.16 -40.62 -3.99
C GLU A 56 5.23 -39.95 -4.86
N GLU A 57 6.08 -39.14 -4.24
CA GLU A 57 7.25 -38.51 -4.85
C GLU A 57 8.51 -38.77 -4.03
N PRO A 58 9.65 -39.04 -4.70
CA PRO A 58 10.92 -39.23 -4.01
C PRO A 58 11.41 -37.88 -3.46
N THR A 59 11.78 -37.86 -2.19
CA THR A 59 12.31 -36.69 -1.49
C THR A 59 13.49 -37.06 -0.61
N LEU A 60 14.44 -36.14 -0.45
CA LEU A 60 15.58 -36.31 0.46
C LEU A 60 15.19 -35.80 1.85
N GLU A 61 15.40 -36.61 2.89
CA GLU A 61 15.03 -36.30 4.26
C GLU A 61 16.20 -36.39 5.24
N GLY A 62 16.18 -35.47 6.22
CA GLY A 62 17.17 -35.42 7.30
C GLY A 62 18.53 -34.84 6.87
N PRO A 63 19.47 -34.71 7.82
CA PRO A 63 20.80 -34.18 7.57
C PRO A 63 21.67 -35.09 6.69
N GLU A 64 21.32 -36.38 6.57
CA GLU A 64 22.02 -37.36 5.73
C GLU A 64 21.43 -37.48 4.31
N GLU A 65 20.44 -36.65 3.96
CA GLU A 65 19.76 -36.68 2.65
C GLU A 65 19.25 -38.08 2.25
N ALA A 66 18.68 -38.82 3.21
CA ALA A 66 18.17 -40.16 2.94
C ALA A 66 16.98 -40.09 1.97
N LEU A 67 17.02 -40.89 0.91
CA LEU A 67 15.93 -40.97 -0.05
C LEU A 67 14.70 -41.61 0.61
N ALA A 68 13.66 -40.81 0.79
CA ALA A 68 12.36 -41.22 1.27
C ALA A 68 11.31 -40.98 0.17
N VAL A 69 10.13 -41.58 0.35
CA VAL A 69 9.02 -41.40 -0.57
C VAL A 69 7.87 -40.78 0.21
N LYS A 70 7.39 -39.62 -0.26
CA LYS A 70 6.33 -38.86 0.41
C LYS A 70 5.16 -38.61 -0.52
N PRO A 71 3.91 -38.71 -0.04
CA PRO A 71 2.76 -38.26 -0.81
C PRO A 71 2.86 -36.75 -1.06
N ARG A 72 2.51 -36.34 -2.27
CA ARG A 72 2.52 -34.94 -2.72
C ARG A 72 1.80 -33.98 -1.78
N LEU A 73 0.76 -34.45 -1.10
CA LEU A 73 0.05 -33.72 -0.04
C LEU A 73 1.02 -33.16 1.02
N LEU A 74 1.99 -33.95 1.45
CA LEU A 74 2.97 -33.56 2.47
C LEU A 74 4.08 -32.66 1.91
N LEU A 75 4.22 -32.61 0.58
CA LEU A 75 5.16 -31.71 -0.11
C LEU A 75 4.58 -30.30 -0.31
N LEU A 76 3.27 -30.14 -0.10
CA LEU A 76 2.64 -28.82 -0.11
C LEU A 76 3.13 -27.98 1.08
N PRO A 77 3.16 -26.64 0.95
CA PRO A 77 3.41 -25.76 2.09
C PRO A 77 2.45 -26.08 3.26
N VAL A 78 2.96 -26.07 4.49
CA VAL A 78 2.18 -26.44 5.69
C VAL A 78 0.87 -25.64 5.79
N VAL A 79 0.88 -24.36 5.41
CA VAL A 79 -0.32 -23.52 5.37
C VAL A 79 -1.36 -24.07 4.39
N CYS A 80 -0.93 -24.52 3.22
CA CYS A 80 -1.81 -25.15 2.22
C CYS A 80 -2.40 -26.47 2.76
N GLN A 81 -1.60 -27.28 3.46
CA GLN A 81 -2.09 -28.50 4.11
C GLN A 81 -3.15 -28.20 5.18
N ARG A 82 -2.88 -27.27 6.10
CA ARG A 82 -3.85 -26.83 7.12
C ARG A 82 -5.13 -26.31 6.49
N ASN A 83 -5.01 -25.53 5.42
CA ASN A 83 -6.15 -24.96 4.72
C ASN A 83 -6.98 -26.02 4.01
N LEU A 84 -6.33 -27.03 3.41
CA LEU A 84 -7.02 -28.14 2.76
C LEU A 84 -7.84 -28.92 3.79
N PHE A 85 -7.26 -29.28 4.93
CA PHE A 85 -7.98 -30.01 5.97
C PHE A 85 -9.10 -29.17 6.60
N SER A 86 -8.89 -27.85 6.71
CA SER A 86 -9.94 -26.91 7.14
C SER A 86 -11.10 -26.82 6.15
N LEU A 87 -10.78 -26.77 4.85
CA LEU A 87 -11.77 -26.78 3.78
C LEU A 87 -12.55 -28.11 3.80
N LEU A 88 -11.86 -29.24 3.84
CA LEU A 88 -12.47 -30.57 3.88
C LEU A 88 -13.43 -30.70 5.06
N GLN A 89 -13.11 -30.12 6.23
CA GLN A 89 -14.02 -30.09 7.37
C GLN A 89 -15.29 -29.29 7.07
N ALA A 90 -15.16 -28.15 6.39
CA ALA A 90 -16.29 -27.30 6.02
C ALA A 90 -17.16 -27.89 4.91
N VAL A 91 -16.57 -28.67 3.99
CA VAL A 91 -17.27 -29.25 2.83
C VAL A 91 -17.43 -30.77 2.92
N ALA A 92 -17.27 -31.37 4.11
CA ALA A 92 -17.28 -32.82 4.29
C ALA A 92 -18.53 -33.49 3.72
N ALA A 93 -19.68 -32.81 3.74
CA ALA A 93 -20.94 -33.31 3.20
C ALA A 93 -20.97 -33.49 1.67
N VAL A 94 -20.10 -32.78 0.94
CA VAL A 94 -20.04 -32.84 -0.54
C VAL A 94 -18.78 -33.54 -1.08
N VAL A 95 -17.86 -33.92 -0.19
CA VAL A 95 -16.65 -34.66 -0.56
C VAL A 95 -16.91 -36.16 -0.37
N PRO A 96 -16.59 -37.02 -1.35
CA PRO A 96 -16.71 -38.46 -1.18
C PRO A 96 -15.90 -38.97 0.03
N ALA A 97 -16.51 -39.78 0.89
CA ALA A 97 -15.88 -40.30 2.10
C ALA A 97 -14.56 -41.04 1.82
N ASP A 98 -14.50 -41.81 0.73
CA ASP A 98 -13.29 -42.51 0.29
C ASP A 98 -12.13 -41.56 -0.01
N CYS A 99 -12.41 -40.37 -0.56
CA CYS A 99 -11.40 -39.35 -0.84
C CYS A 99 -10.81 -38.81 0.47
N ILE A 100 -11.66 -38.50 1.46
CA ILE A 100 -11.20 -38.04 2.78
C ILE A 100 -10.35 -39.15 3.44
N LEU A 101 -10.80 -40.40 3.39
CA LEU A 101 -10.05 -41.54 3.94
C LEU A 101 -8.70 -41.78 3.27
N GLN A 102 -8.58 -41.52 1.97
CA GLN A 102 -7.30 -41.61 1.24
C GLN A 102 -6.34 -40.51 1.69
N LEU A 103 -6.80 -39.25 1.79
CA LEU A 103 -5.96 -38.14 2.29
C LEU A 103 -5.52 -38.36 3.74
N LEU A 104 -6.41 -38.86 4.60
CA LEU A 104 -6.10 -39.21 5.98
C LEU A 104 -5.09 -40.36 6.09
N ARG A 105 -5.08 -41.29 5.13
CA ARG A 105 -4.07 -42.35 5.07
C ARG A 105 -2.72 -41.81 4.60
N ALA A 106 -2.71 -40.92 3.61
CA ALA A 106 -1.50 -40.30 3.08
C ALA A 106 -0.70 -39.55 4.17
N VAL A 107 -1.38 -38.83 5.08
CA VAL A 107 -0.68 -38.08 6.15
C VAL A 107 -0.26 -38.92 7.35
N ARG A 108 -0.82 -40.12 7.54
CA ARG A 108 -0.67 -40.91 8.78
C ARG A 108 0.74 -41.48 8.98
N GLY A 109 1.49 -41.65 7.90
CA GLY A 109 2.83 -42.24 7.93
C GLY A 109 3.96 -41.27 8.27
N ASP A 110 3.70 -39.96 8.32
CA ASP A 110 4.75 -38.96 8.49
C ASP A 110 5.04 -38.66 9.97
N PRO A 111 6.27 -38.90 10.46
CA PRO A 111 6.63 -38.64 11.86
C PRO A 111 6.66 -37.14 12.20
N ASN A 112 6.73 -36.27 11.19
CA ASN A 112 6.85 -34.81 11.34
C ASN A 112 5.55 -34.06 10.97
N LEU A 113 4.40 -34.73 11.06
CA LEU A 113 3.12 -34.14 10.67
C LEU A 113 2.79 -32.89 11.50
N ASP A 114 2.35 -31.84 10.82
CA ASP A 114 1.94 -30.60 11.47
C ASP A 114 0.80 -30.83 12.49
N PRO A 115 0.90 -30.28 13.72
CA PRO A 115 -0.11 -30.52 14.77
C PRO A 115 -1.53 -30.10 14.40
N TRP A 116 -1.71 -29.06 13.57
CA TRP A 116 -3.03 -28.63 13.13
C TRP A 116 -3.61 -29.57 12.08
N VAL A 117 -2.79 -30.02 11.14
CA VAL A 117 -3.19 -31.04 10.16
C VAL A 117 -3.59 -32.33 10.87
N GLN A 118 -2.83 -32.75 11.90
CA GLN A 118 -3.16 -33.90 12.74
C GLN A 118 -4.50 -33.71 13.46
N ALA A 119 -4.72 -32.56 14.11
CA ALA A 119 -5.96 -32.28 14.84
C ALA A 119 -7.19 -32.22 13.92
N LEU A 120 -7.10 -31.54 12.78
CA LEU A 120 -8.16 -31.49 11.78
C LEU A 120 -8.41 -32.86 11.16
N GLY A 121 -7.36 -33.64 10.92
CA GLY A 121 -7.47 -35.01 10.44
C GLY A 121 -8.24 -35.90 11.41
N ALA A 122 -8.00 -35.76 12.72
CA ALA A 122 -8.74 -36.47 13.75
C ALA A 122 -10.23 -36.06 13.79
N LEU A 123 -10.53 -34.77 13.63
CA LEU A 123 -11.91 -34.27 13.55
C LEU A 123 -12.65 -34.80 12.32
N LEU A 124 -11.99 -34.80 11.16
CA LEU A 124 -12.52 -35.39 9.92
C LEU A 124 -12.78 -36.89 10.09
N GLN A 125 -11.84 -37.61 10.71
CA GLN A 125 -11.98 -39.04 10.94
C GLN A 125 -13.14 -39.36 11.90
N ARG A 126 -13.36 -38.54 12.93
CA ARG A 126 -14.50 -38.67 13.85
C ARG A 126 -15.83 -38.39 13.14
N GLY A 127 -15.88 -37.31 12.34
CA GLY A 127 -17.06 -36.96 11.55
C GLY A 127 -17.50 -38.05 10.58
N LEU A 128 -16.54 -38.75 9.95
CA LEU A 128 -16.82 -39.88 9.06
C LEU A 128 -17.36 -41.13 9.76
N ARG A 129 -17.01 -41.34 11.03
CA ARG A 129 -17.44 -42.53 11.79
C ARG A 129 -18.84 -42.42 12.36
N GLY A 130 -19.48 -41.25 12.21
CA GLY A 130 -20.78 -40.98 12.85
C GLY A 130 -20.72 -41.10 14.36
N GLU A 131 -19.53 -41.04 14.96
CA GLU A 131 -19.35 -40.99 16.41
C GLU A 131 -19.95 -39.66 16.87
N GLU A 132 -21.11 -39.73 17.54
CA GLU A 132 -21.66 -38.60 18.29
C GLU A 132 -20.55 -37.96 19.09
N LEU A 133 -20.57 -36.62 19.16
CA LEU A 133 -19.62 -35.80 19.91
C LEU A 133 -19.36 -36.41 21.29
N SER A 134 -18.34 -37.26 21.40
CA SER A 134 -17.72 -37.66 22.67
C SER A 134 -17.47 -36.38 23.47
N PRO A 135 -17.65 -36.39 24.80
CA PRO A 135 -17.95 -35.21 25.61
C PRO A 135 -17.04 -34.05 25.21
N PRO A 136 -17.59 -32.83 25.13
CA PRO A 136 -16.83 -31.66 24.68
C PRO A 136 -15.47 -31.65 25.39
N PRO A 137 -14.39 -31.26 24.70
CA PRO A 137 -13.08 -31.10 25.33
C PRO A 137 -13.28 -30.34 26.66
N PRO A 138 -12.53 -30.69 27.73
CA PRO A 138 -12.79 -30.20 29.08
C PRO A 138 -13.11 -28.72 29.02
N ALA A 139 -14.32 -28.38 29.47
CA ALA A 139 -14.89 -27.04 29.30
C ALA A 139 -13.80 -26.02 29.61
N LEU A 140 -13.55 -25.11 28.66
CA LEU A 140 -12.56 -24.04 28.83
C LEU A 140 -12.69 -23.49 30.25
N THR A 141 -11.60 -23.50 31.01
CA THR A 141 -11.63 -23.08 32.42
C THR A 141 -12.28 -21.70 32.50
N ALA A 142 -13.03 -21.43 33.58
CA ALA A 142 -13.71 -20.15 33.76
C ALA A 142 -12.75 -18.95 33.56
N ALA A 143 -11.48 -19.12 33.96
CA ALA A 143 -10.40 -18.18 33.71
C ALA A 143 -10.12 -17.95 32.21
N PHE A 144 -9.99 -19.02 31.42
CA PHE A 144 -9.73 -18.90 29.98
C PHE A 144 -10.92 -18.33 29.21
N GLN A 145 -12.15 -18.70 29.58
CA GLN A 145 -13.36 -18.09 29.02
C GLN A 145 -13.45 -16.59 29.34
N GLN A 146 -13.07 -16.19 30.55
CA GLN A 146 -13.04 -14.79 30.96
C GLN A 146 -11.98 -14.02 30.16
N GLN A 147 -10.79 -14.60 29.98
CA GLN A 147 -9.72 -14.02 29.16
C GLN A 147 -10.13 -13.87 27.70
N LEU A 148 -10.78 -14.88 27.12
CA LEU A 148 -11.27 -14.84 25.75
C LEU A 148 -12.39 -13.79 25.60
N ARG A 149 -13.32 -13.70 26.57
CA ARG A 149 -14.36 -12.66 26.60
C ARG A 149 -13.75 -11.25 26.69
N CYS A 150 -12.77 -11.04 27.56
CA CYS A 150 -12.06 -9.76 27.64
C CYS A 150 -11.31 -9.42 26.34
N LEU A 151 -10.72 -10.41 25.68
CA LEU A 151 -10.02 -10.22 24.40
C LEU A 151 -11.02 -9.82 23.30
N CYS A 152 -12.15 -10.54 23.18
CA CYS A 152 -13.21 -10.22 22.22
C CYS A 152 -13.83 -8.84 22.48
N GLN A 153 -14.00 -8.44 23.75
CA GLN A 153 -14.48 -7.10 24.12
C GLN A 153 -13.49 -5.99 23.76
N LYS A 154 -12.18 -6.24 23.84
CA LYS A 154 -11.13 -5.30 23.42
C LYS A 154 -11.03 -5.14 21.90
N ILE A 155 -11.48 -6.15 21.16
CA ILE A 155 -11.44 -6.18 19.69
C ILE A 155 -12.76 -5.68 19.08
N ALA A 156 -13.87 -5.69 19.83
CA ALA A 156 -15.13 -5.14 19.38
C ALA A 156 -15.07 -3.59 19.31
N PRO A 157 -15.53 -2.96 18.22
CA PRO A 157 -15.52 -1.50 18.09
C PRO A 157 -16.44 -0.88 19.14
N SER A 158 -15.84 -0.18 20.10
CA SER A 158 -16.54 0.56 21.14
C SER A 158 -17.06 1.88 20.60
N LYS A 159 -18.25 1.88 19.96
CA LYS A 159 -19.20 3.02 19.89
C LYS A 159 -20.53 2.61 19.24
N PRO A 160 -21.68 3.13 19.69
CA PRO A 160 -23.01 2.74 19.21
C PRO A 160 -23.49 3.66 18.07
N GLU A 161 -22.70 3.85 17.01
CA GLU A 161 -23.17 4.55 15.81
C GLU A 161 -22.81 3.70 14.58
N GLY A 162 -23.85 3.14 13.95
CA GLY A 162 -23.73 2.33 12.73
C GLY A 162 -23.67 0.83 12.98
N GLN A 163 -24.84 0.21 13.23
CA GLN A 163 -24.97 -1.25 13.28
C GLN A 163 -24.58 -1.89 11.93
N ARG A 164 -23.34 -2.36 11.80
CA ARG A 164 -23.03 -3.55 11.00
C ARG A 164 -22.85 -4.71 11.97
N LYS A 165 -23.95 -5.42 12.24
CA LYS A 165 -23.92 -6.69 12.98
C LYS A 165 -23.06 -7.69 12.19
N LEU A 166 -21.82 -7.90 12.63
CA LEU A 166 -21.05 -9.09 12.30
C LEU A 166 -21.76 -10.30 12.94
N LYS A 167 -22.70 -10.90 12.22
CA LYS A 167 -23.39 -12.13 12.64
C LYS A 167 -22.43 -13.33 12.52
N TRP A 168 -21.56 -13.51 13.51
CA TRP A 168 -20.72 -14.72 13.63
C TRP A 168 -21.23 -15.70 14.69
N CYS A 169 -22.41 -15.49 15.26
CA CYS A 169 -23.06 -16.46 16.14
C CYS A 169 -24.47 -16.78 15.60
N PRO A 170 -24.80 -18.04 15.30
CA PRO A 170 -26.18 -18.47 15.26
C PRO A 170 -26.70 -18.32 16.69
N SER A 171 -27.68 -17.45 16.90
CA SER A 171 -28.43 -17.43 18.15
C SER A 171 -29.37 -18.61 18.11
N GLU A 172 -28.94 -19.76 18.63
CA GLU A 172 -29.85 -20.85 18.94
C GLU A 172 -30.71 -20.40 20.12
N GLN A 173 -31.93 -19.95 19.83
CA GLN A 173 -33.00 -19.87 20.82
C GLN A 173 -33.45 -21.30 21.10
N LEU A 174 -32.77 -21.96 22.03
CA LEU A 174 -33.28 -23.18 22.63
C LEU A 174 -34.43 -22.80 23.58
N GLY A 175 -35.63 -23.24 23.23
CA GLY A 175 -36.79 -23.14 24.09
C GLY A 175 -36.59 -23.89 25.40
N ALA A 176 -36.96 -23.25 26.50
CA ALA A 176 -37.30 -23.92 27.75
C ALA A 176 -38.77 -23.63 28.03
N ALA A 177 -39.55 -24.70 28.09
CA ALA A 177 -40.96 -24.70 28.46
C ALA A 177 -41.13 -24.58 29.98
N GLY A 178 -42.26 -23.99 30.40
CA GLY A 178 -42.79 -23.92 31.78
C GLY A 178 -42.37 -22.64 32.53
N ASP A 179 -43.23 -21.84 33.16
CA ASP A 179 -44.58 -22.11 33.63
C ASP A 179 -45.33 -20.79 33.95
N ALA A 180 -46.66 -20.84 33.80
CA ALA A 180 -47.75 -20.06 34.41
C ALA A 180 -47.74 -18.50 34.55
N ALA A 181 -48.77 -17.93 33.90
CA ALA A 181 -49.79 -16.99 34.42
C ALA A 181 -49.67 -15.46 34.25
N ASP A 182 -50.78 -14.93 33.72
CA ASP A 182 -51.40 -13.62 33.87
C ASP A 182 -50.92 -12.38 33.08
N SER A 183 -51.56 -12.24 31.90
CA SER A 183 -52.65 -11.27 31.68
C SER A 183 -52.40 -9.98 30.86
N VAL A 184 -53.35 -9.77 29.94
CA VAL A 184 -53.87 -8.52 29.32
C VAL A 184 -53.13 -7.89 28.13
N LEU A 185 -53.66 -8.15 26.93
CA LEU A 185 -53.67 -7.22 25.78
C LEU A 185 -54.75 -6.14 25.96
N PRO A 186 -54.56 -4.94 25.39
CA PRO A 186 -55.37 -4.54 24.21
C PRO A 186 -54.51 -3.76 23.19
N GLY A 187 -54.81 -3.60 21.90
CA GLY A 187 -56.02 -3.78 21.11
C GLY A 187 -56.22 -2.58 20.17
N GLY A 188 -56.13 -2.79 18.85
CA GLY A 188 -56.63 -1.91 17.77
C GLY A 188 -55.68 -0.84 17.23
N LYS A 189 -55.61 -0.50 15.93
CA LYS A 189 -56.59 -0.64 14.83
C LYS A 189 -55.88 -0.71 13.46
N HIS A 190 -56.47 -1.51 12.55
CA HIS A 190 -56.26 -1.54 11.11
C HIS A 190 -56.91 -0.35 10.39
N LYS A 191 -56.34 0.05 9.24
CA LYS A 191 -57.10 0.50 8.05
C LYS A 191 -56.26 0.31 6.78
N GLU A 192 -56.62 -0.69 5.98
CA GLU A 192 -56.38 -0.88 4.53
C GLU A 192 -57.03 0.27 3.72
N ALA A 193 -56.81 0.55 2.43
CA ALA A 193 -55.92 0.17 1.33
C ALA A 193 -56.24 1.18 0.19
N SER A 194 -55.37 1.34 -0.81
CA SER A 194 -55.74 1.44 -2.24
C SER A 194 -54.50 1.59 -3.13
N GLU A 195 -54.38 0.68 -4.09
CA GLU A 195 -53.59 0.76 -5.35
C GLU A 195 -54.15 1.92 -6.22
N GLU A 196 -53.56 2.46 -7.29
CA GLU A 196 -52.66 1.96 -8.34
C GLU A 196 -52.17 3.17 -9.19
N SER A 197 -51.13 2.95 -10.02
CA SER A 197 -50.83 3.60 -11.32
C SER A 197 -49.81 4.75 -11.41
N LEU A 198 -48.60 4.35 -11.83
CA LEU A 198 -47.90 4.68 -13.09
C LEU A 198 -47.72 6.15 -13.56
N GLU A 199 -46.41 6.47 -13.70
CA GLU A 199 -45.70 7.12 -14.82
C GLU A 199 -45.72 8.65 -15.07
N LEU A 200 -44.48 9.15 -15.28
CA LEU A 200 -44.00 10.28 -16.11
C LEU A 200 -44.56 11.69 -15.81
N ASP A 201 -43.94 12.82 -16.08
CA ASP A 201 -42.59 13.36 -16.29
C ASP A 201 -42.81 14.91 -16.31
N GLU A 202 -41.75 15.70 -16.18
CA GLU A 202 -41.63 17.13 -16.47
C GLU A 202 -42.43 18.18 -15.66
N GLY A 203 -41.72 19.24 -15.24
CA GLY A 203 -42.37 20.55 -15.04
C GLY A 203 -41.91 21.46 -13.91
N ARG A 204 -40.68 21.96 -13.98
CA ARG A 204 -40.29 23.39 -13.85
C ARG A 204 -41.05 24.33 -12.87
N GLY A 205 -40.29 24.98 -11.97
CA GLY A 205 -40.55 26.30 -11.36
C GLY A 205 -40.53 26.26 -9.81
N GLY A 206 -39.64 26.91 -9.06
CA GLY A 206 -39.14 28.31 -9.09
C GLY A 206 -39.59 28.99 -7.78
N LYS A 207 -38.73 29.29 -6.80
CA LYS A 207 -38.05 30.60 -6.50
C LYS A 207 -37.30 30.40 -5.15
N ARG A 208 -35.99 30.64 -5.02
CA ARG A 208 -35.23 31.91 -4.83
C ARG A 208 -35.69 32.83 -3.69
N VAL A 209 -34.77 33.12 -2.76
CA VAL A 209 -34.30 34.45 -2.24
C VAL A 209 -32.85 34.21 -1.69
N LEU A 210 -31.73 34.70 -2.26
CA LEU A 210 -31.08 36.06 -2.24
C LEU A 210 -30.68 36.51 -0.81
N LEU A 211 -29.55 37.16 -0.47
CA LEU A 211 -28.43 37.92 -1.05
C LEU A 211 -27.30 37.94 0.02
N GLU A 212 -26.02 38.29 -0.22
CA GLU A 212 -25.55 39.64 -0.57
C GLU A 212 -24.02 39.65 -0.75
N GLU A 213 -23.52 40.27 -1.84
CA GLU A 213 -22.32 41.12 -1.83
C GLU A 213 -22.28 41.99 -3.10
N VAL A 214 -21.88 43.26 -2.94
CA VAL A 214 -22.09 44.38 -3.88
C VAL A 214 -20.75 44.88 -4.47
N VAL A 215 -20.64 44.82 -5.82
CA VAL A 215 -20.25 45.83 -6.86
C VAL A 215 -19.19 46.91 -6.52
N PHE A 216 -18.16 47.23 -7.33
CA PHE A 216 -18.07 48.00 -8.62
C PHE A 216 -16.55 48.10 -9.00
N ASP A 217 -16.03 48.41 -10.20
CA ASP A 217 -16.48 49.03 -11.47
C ASP A 217 -15.42 48.79 -12.59
N LEU A 218 -15.80 48.94 -13.87
CA LEU A 218 -14.94 48.99 -15.08
C LEU A 218 -14.80 50.45 -15.58
N PRO A 219 -13.80 50.82 -16.42
CA PRO A 219 -14.13 50.99 -17.85
C PRO A 219 -12.98 50.84 -18.88
N GLY A 220 -13.31 50.30 -20.08
CA GLY A 220 -13.17 51.02 -21.35
C GLY A 220 -12.05 50.69 -22.37
N SER A 221 -12.48 50.27 -23.58
CA SER A 221 -11.90 50.49 -24.95
C SER A 221 -10.64 49.70 -25.37
N GLN A 222 -10.42 49.22 -26.61
CA GLN A 222 -11.16 49.12 -27.88
C GLN A 222 -10.35 48.23 -28.86
N ASP A 223 -11.06 47.59 -29.80
CA ASP A 223 -10.71 47.26 -31.21
C ASP A 223 -9.63 46.23 -31.61
N GLY A 224 -9.99 45.38 -32.59
CA GLY A 224 -9.04 44.71 -33.51
C GLY A 224 -9.48 43.33 -34.04
N GLU A 225 -10.14 43.32 -35.20
CA GLU A 225 -10.48 42.18 -36.07
C GLU A 225 -9.22 41.46 -36.65
N ASP A 226 -9.25 40.15 -36.92
CA ASP A 226 -9.45 39.56 -38.28
C ASP A 226 -9.04 38.06 -38.44
N GLU A 227 -10.00 37.30 -38.99
CA GLU A 227 -9.99 36.26 -40.04
C GLU A 227 -8.84 35.24 -40.28
N ALA A 228 -9.27 33.96 -40.26
CA ALA A 228 -9.24 32.93 -41.32
C ALA A 228 -7.95 32.26 -41.83
N GLY A 229 -8.06 30.93 -42.04
CA GLY A 229 -7.13 30.15 -42.87
C GLY A 229 -7.21 28.63 -42.68
N VAL A 230 -8.20 27.99 -43.31
CA VAL A 230 -8.37 26.54 -43.49
C VAL A 230 -7.39 26.02 -44.56
N GLU A 231 -6.80 24.83 -44.39
CA GLU A 231 -6.77 23.83 -45.48
C GLU A 231 -6.44 22.40 -45.02
N GLU A 232 -7.15 21.46 -45.65
CA GLU A 232 -7.20 20.02 -45.41
C GLU A 232 -6.08 19.24 -46.14
N MET A 233 -5.92 17.99 -45.68
CA MET A 233 -5.24 16.79 -46.21
C MET A 233 -5.51 16.49 -47.72
N PRO A 234 -5.08 15.37 -48.36
CA PRO A 234 -4.43 14.12 -47.87
C PRO A 234 -3.33 13.54 -48.81
N ALA A 235 -2.77 12.37 -48.47
CA ALA A 235 -2.94 11.12 -49.24
C ALA A 235 -1.78 10.12 -49.05
N GLU A 236 -2.21 8.87 -48.89
CA GLU A 236 -1.50 7.64 -48.58
C GLU A 236 -0.66 7.09 -49.74
N THR A 237 0.26 6.17 -49.47
CA THR A 237 0.29 4.87 -50.16
C THR A 237 1.21 3.87 -49.47
N ALA A 238 0.67 2.66 -49.33
CA ALA A 238 1.29 1.45 -48.80
C ALA A 238 2.00 0.63 -49.90
N GLY A 239 2.84 -0.35 -49.50
CA GLY A 239 3.03 -1.58 -50.32
C GLY A 239 4.42 -2.22 -50.38
N ASP A 240 4.75 -3.01 -49.35
CA ASP A 240 5.14 -4.44 -49.34
C ASP A 240 6.26 -5.09 -50.23
N ARG A 241 7.04 -5.97 -49.55
CA ARG A 241 7.66 -7.27 -49.94
C ARG A 241 8.84 -7.40 -50.94
N SER A 242 9.97 -7.96 -50.47
CA SER A 242 10.33 -9.41 -50.57
C SER A 242 11.84 -9.74 -50.77
N ALA A 243 12.35 -10.62 -49.88
CA ALA A 243 13.19 -11.82 -50.10
C ALA A 243 14.71 -11.82 -50.50
N GLN A 244 15.43 -12.66 -49.72
CA GLN A 244 16.56 -13.58 -50.03
C GLN A 244 18.02 -13.08 -49.97
N SER A 245 18.83 -13.62 -49.04
CA SER A 245 19.72 -14.78 -49.32
C SER A 245 20.51 -15.25 -48.09
N MET A 246 20.66 -16.57 -47.97
CA MET A 246 21.50 -17.35 -47.03
C MET A 246 22.95 -17.45 -47.50
N ALA A 247 23.89 -17.59 -46.57
CA ALA A 247 24.95 -18.63 -46.58
C ALA A 247 25.71 -18.64 -45.25
N GLY A 248 25.73 -19.79 -44.58
CA GLY A 248 26.43 -20.01 -43.31
C GLY A 248 27.83 -20.59 -43.46
N ALA A 249 28.53 -20.67 -42.33
CA ALA A 249 29.57 -21.67 -42.09
C ALA A 249 29.54 -22.07 -40.62
N ALA A 250 29.36 -23.37 -40.39
CA ALA A 250 29.29 -24.03 -39.10
C ALA A 250 30.68 -24.25 -38.49
N SER A 251 30.76 -24.37 -37.17
CA SER A 251 31.74 -25.22 -36.49
C SER A 251 31.11 -25.79 -35.21
N LYS A 252 31.24 -27.11 -35.07
CA LYS A 252 30.57 -27.97 -34.08
C LYS A 252 31.38 -28.12 -32.79
N SER A 253 30.63 -28.29 -31.71
CA SER A 253 30.83 -29.14 -30.52
C SER A 253 32.14 -29.07 -29.73
N SER A 254 32.01 -28.79 -28.43
CA SER A 254 32.47 -29.71 -27.38
C SER A 254 31.69 -29.47 -26.08
N GLN A 255 31.12 -30.54 -25.52
CA GLN A 255 30.60 -30.60 -24.15
C GLN A 255 31.77 -30.70 -23.17
N GLN A 256 31.72 -29.95 -22.05
CA GLN A 256 32.06 -30.47 -20.72
C GLN A 256 31.72 -29.47 -19.60
N ASP A 257 31.28 -30.05 -18.50
CA ASP A 257 30.68 -29.50 -17.28
C ASP A 257 31.54 -28.48 -16.50
N ALA A 258 30.88 -27.55 -15.80
CA ALA A 258 31.08 -27.29 -14.36
C ALA A 258 30.17 -26.16 -13.83
N ALA A 259 29.56 -26.43 -12.67
CA ALA A 259 28.93 -25.53 -11.69
C ALA A 259 27.51 -24.98 -11.98
N GLU A 260 26.51 -25.81 -11.68
CA GLU A 260 25.13 -25.37 -11.38
C GLU A 260 25.09 -24.67 -10.01
N GLU A 261 24.73 -23.39 -10.02
CA GLU A 261 24.31 -22.62 -8.85
C GLU A 261 22.86 -22.99 -8.44
N PRO A 262 22.53 -23.05 -7.14
CA PRO A 262 21.24 -23.55 -6.67
C PRO A 262 20.09 -22.54 -6.84
N GLY A 263 19.06 -22.95 -7.58
CA GLY A 263 17.67 -22.94 -7.10
C GLY A 263 16.97 -21.59 -6.90
N ARG A 264 16.91 -20.77 -7.95
CA ARG A 264 16.09 -19.53 -8.03
C ARG A 264 14.59 -19.87 -7.96
N ILE A 265 13.98 -19.72 -6.79
CA ILE A 265 12.51 -19.72 -6.61
C ILE A 265 11.95 -18.67 -7.58
N SER A 266 10.95 -19.03 -8.40
CA SER A 266 10.38 -18.16 -9.44
C SER A 266 9.99 -16.81 -8.84
N GLN A 267 10.77 -15.79 -9.18
CA GLN A 267 10.76 -14.49 -8.51
C GLN A 267 9.47 -13.69 -8.75
N THR A 268 8.60 -14.24 -9.59
CA THR A 268 7.34 -13.68 -10.05
C THR A 268 6.14 -14.09 -9.19
N GLU A 269 6.18 -15.25 -8.52
CA GLU A 269 5.04 -15.74 -7.73
C GLU A 269 4.86 -15.00 -6.40
N VAL A 270 5.95 -14.74 -5.66
CA VAL A 270 5.89 -14.02 -4.37
C VAL A 270 5.54 -12.53 -4.57
N ALA A 271 5.95 -11.92 -5.70
CA ALA A 271 5.55 -10.54 -6.04
C ALA A 271 4.04 -10.46 -6.33
N ALA A 272 3.49 -11.43 -7.07
CA ALA A 272 2.05 -11.52 -7.33
C ALA A 272 1.25 -11.79 -6.05
N GLU A 273 1.78 -12.63 -5.15
CA GLU A 273 1.13 -12.97 -3.88
C GLU A 273 1.09 -11.76 -2.93
N VAL A 274 2.20 -11.04 -2.76
CA VAL A 274 2.26 -9.79 -1.98
C VAL A 274 1.35 -8.72 -2.56
N GLN A 275 1.32 -8.52 -3.88
CA GLN A 275 0.42 -7.55 -4.51
C GLN A 275 -1.06 -7.94 -4.36
N SER A 276 -1.39 -9.22 -4.46
CA SER A 276 -2.76 -9.73 -4.25
C SER A 276 -3.20 -9.63 -2.78
N PHE A 277 -2.26 -9.77 -1.83
CA PHE A 277 -2.50 -9.68 -0.40
C PHE A 277 -2.68 -8.23 0.06
N ILE A 278 -1.89 -7.29 -0.48
CA ILE A 278 -2.06 -5.85 -0.24
C ILE A 278 -3.44 -5.36 -0.69
N GLN A 279 -4.11 -6.05 -1.62
CA GLN A 279 -5.48 -5.70 -2.01
C GLN A 279 -6.57 -6.20 -1.04
N ARG A 280 -6.34 -7.22 -0.18
CA ARG A 280 -7.47 -7.99 0.44
C ARG A 280 -7.56 -8.11 1.98
N SER A 281 -6.55 -7.72 2.76
CA SER A 281 -6.53 -7.82 4.24
C SER A 281 -6.90 -6.52 4.99
N GLU A 282 -8.00 -6.53 5.71
CA GLU A 282 -8.52 -5.41 6.53
C GLU A 282 -7.75 -5.24 7.86
N LEU A 283 -6.54 -4.66 7.84
CA LEU A 283 -5.84 -4.09 9.02
C LEU A 283 -4.88 -4.98 9.84
N SER A 284 -4.76 -6.29 9.61
CA SER A 284 -3.69 -7.07 10.27
C SER A 284 -2.37 -7.00 9.49
N ILE A 285 -1.26 -6.82 10.20
CA ILE A 285 0.09 -6.87 9.63
C ILE A 285 0.32 -8.31 9.13
N PRO A 286 0.64 -8.51 7.84
CA PRO A 286 1.05 -9.83 7.35
C PRO A 286 2.28 -10.32 8.14
N PRO A 287 2.27 -11.53 8.72
CA PRO A 287 3.42 -12.05 9.45
C PRO A 287 4.69 -12.12 8.60
N GLU A 288 4.54 -12.21 7.27
CA GLU A 288 5.61 -12.17 6.29
C GLU A 288 6.34 -10.82 6.26
N LEU A 289 5.68 -9.71 6.60
CA LEU A 289 6.32 -8.40 6.68
C LEU A 289 7.32 -8.28 7.83
N ARG A 290 7.30 -9.21 8.80
CA ARG A 290 8.32 -9.25 9.85
C ARG A 290 9.71 -9.56 9.29
N VAL A 291 9.80 -10.16 8.10
CA VAL A 291 11.07 -10.40 7.41
C VAL A 291 11.82 -9.07 7.17
N PHE A 292 11.11 -7.96 6.93
CA PHE A 292 11.72 -6.64 6.73
C PHE A 292 12.48 -6.13 7.97
N SER A 293 12.09 -6.56 9.16
CA SER A 293 12.80 -6.23 10.41
C SER A 293 14.05 -7.09 10.66
N ASN A 294 14.15 -8.24 9.98
CA ASN A 294 15.24 -9.20 10.16
C ASN A 294 16.25 -9.19 9.00
N CYS A 295 15.93 -8.55 7.87
CA CYS A 295 16.82 -8.41 6.73
C CYS A 295 17.88 -7.33 6.94
N SER A 296 19.09 -7.58 6.42
CA SER A 296 20.06 -6.52 6.18
C SER A 296 19.59 -5.58 5.05
N ALA A 297 20.15 -4.37 4.99
CA ALA A 297 19.77 -3.37 3.97
C ALA A 297 19.93 -3.88 2.53
N SER A 298 21.01 -4.62 2.23
CA SER A 298 21.26 -5.19 0.89
C SER A 298 20.27 -6.30 0.52
N GLN A 299 19.90 -7.15 1.49
CA GLN A 299 18.86 -8.16 1.29
C GLN A 299 17.49 -7.51 1.07
N LEU A 300 17.22 -6.42 1.79
CA LEU A 300 15.99 -5.67 1.67
C LEU A 300 15.86 -5.00 0.30
N GLU A 301 16.95 -4.45 -0.22
CA GLU A 301 16.99 -3.87 -1.57
C GLU A 301 16.66 -4.92 -2.64
N GLY A 302 17.24 -6.12 -2.51
CA GLY A 302 16.92 -7.26 -3.37
C GLY A 302 15.46 -7.68 -3.28
N LEU A 303 14.90 -7.72 -2.06
CA LEU A 303 13.48 -8.04 -1.83
C LEU A 303 12.55 -6.97 -2.41
N CYS A 304 12.86 -5.68 -2.24
CA CYS A 304 12.08 -4.58 -2.79
C CYS A 304 12.06 -4.59 -4.33
N SER A 305 13.22 -4.87 -4.95
CA SER A 305 13.34 -5.00 -6.40
C SER A 305 12.54 -6.18 -6.93
N PHE A 306 12.63 -7.32 -6.25
CA PHE A 306 11.87 -8.52 -6.54
C PHE A 306 10.36 -8.28 -6.47
N LEU A 307 9.89 -7.63 -5.41
CA LEU A 307 8.47 -7.30 -5.22
C LEU A 307 7.99 -6.18 -6.14
N GLN A 308 8.92 -5.56 -6.88
CA GLN A 308 8.68 -4.44 -7.76
C GLN A 308 7.99 -3.27 -7.03
N LEU A 309 8.44 -2.99 -5.81
CA LEU A 309 7.86 -1.92 -4.99
C LEU A 309 7.98 -0.54 -5.64
N SER A 310 8.96 -0.34 -6.51
CA SER A 310 9.13 0.88 -7.30
C SER A 310 8.06 1.09 -8.38
N THR A 311 7.33 0.04 -8.78
CA THR A 311 6.27 0.09 -9.82
C THR A 311 4.89 -0.34 -9.33
N CYS A 312 4.74 -0.70 -8.06
CA CYS A 312 3.44 -1.06 -7.50
C CYS A 312 2.41 0.11 -7.55
N PRO A 313 1.11 -0.16 -7.68
CA PRO A 313 0.08 0.89 -7.67
C PRO A 313 0.09 1.71 -6.36
N GLU A 314 -0.10 3.03 -6.46
CA GLU A 314 -0.03 3.94 -5.30
C GLU A 314 -1.08 3.66 -4.23
N GLN A 315 -2.23 3.10 -4.62
CA GLN A 315 -3.27 2.66 -3.68
C GLN A 315 -2.75 1.59 -2.71
N LEU A 316 -1.81 0.74 -3.16
CA LEU A 316 -1.18 -0.29 -2.34
C LEU A 316 -0.12 0.32 -1.41
N LEU A 317 0.52 1.43 -1.81
CA LEU A 317 1.54 2.10 -0.99
C LEU A 317 0.98 2.60 0.34
N VAL A 318 -0.20 3.22 0.32
CA VAL A 318 -0.83 3.74 1.56
C VAL A 318 -0.99 2.64 2.59
N ARG A 319 -1.48 1.49 2.14
CA ARG A 319 -1.71 0.32 2.99
C ARG A 319 -0.42 -0.40 3.38
N PHE A 320 0.56 -0.43 2.49
CA PHE A 320 1.88 -0.95 2.82
C PHE A 320 2.54 -0.10 3.91
N CYS A 321 2.48 1.23 3.79
CA CYS A 321 3.02 2.15 4.80
C CYS A 321 2.32 1.99 6.14
N SER A 322 1.00 1.82 6.19
CA SER A 322 0.30 1.57 7.46
C SER A 322 0.74 0.28 8.14
N TRP A 323 1.11 -0.75 7.37
CA TRP A 323 1.72 -1.96 7.92
C TRP A 323 3.14 -1.73 8.44
N LEU A 324 3.97 -0.97 7.72
CA LEU A 324 5.32 -0.62 8.17
C LEU A 324 5.32 0.21 9.47
N LEU A 325 4.31 1.07 9.64
CA LEU A 325 4.11 1.83 10.87
C LEU A 325 3.75 0.93 12.05
N ALA A 326 2.98 -0.12 11.81
CA ALA A 326 2.52 -1.05 12.83
C ALA A 326 3.53 -2.16 13.15
N LEU A 327 4.61 -2.32 12.35
CA LEU A 327 5.65 -3.32 12.59
C LEU A 327 6.29 -3.14 13.97
N THR A 328 6.51 -4.27 14.63
CA THR A 328 7.23 -4.39 15.89
C THR A 328 8.18 -5.60 15.81
N PRO A 329 9.50 -5.43 15.97
CA PRO A 329 10.21 -4.16 16.22
C PRO A 329 10.19 -3.21 15.01
N ASP A 330 10.52 -1.95 15.27
CA ASP A 330 10.63 -0.91 14.25
C ASP A 330 11.76 -1.22 13.26
N LEU A 331 11.65 -0.67 12.05
CA LEU A 331 12.71 -0.80 11.05
C LEU A 331 13.97 -0.06 11.50
N SER A 332 15.14 -0.65 11.21
CA SER A 332 16.40 0.06 11.34
C SER A 332 16.46 1.27 10.41
N TYR A 333 17.29 2.27 10.72
CA TYR A 333 17.51 3.42 9.85
C TYR A 333 17.87 3.02 8.42
N ALA A 334 18.80 2.07 8.25
CA ALA A 334 19.24 1.61 6.93
C ALA A 334 18.10 0.90 6.16
N SER A 335 17.32 0.06 6.85
CA SER A 335 16.16 -0.61 6.25
C SER A 335 15.07 0.38 5.84
N ALA A 336 14.79 1.37 6.68
CA ALA A 336 13.82 2.43 6.39
C ALA A 336 14.29 3.32 5.22
N ALA A 337 15.60 3.60 5.11
CA ALA A 337 16.15 4.34 3.97
C ALA A 337 15.97 3.58 2.65
N VAL A 338 16.32 2.28 2.61
CA VAL A 338 16.09 1.43 1.43
C VAL A 338 14.61 1.40 1.05
N LEU A 339 13.71 1.29 2.02
CA LEU A 339 12.27 1.31 1.75
C LEU A 339 11.80 2.67 1.25
N ALA A 340 12.28 3.78 1.81
CA ALA A 340 11.95 5.12 1.34
C ALA A 340 12.37 5.30 -0.14
N GLU A 341 13.54 4.80 -0.49
CA GLU A 341 14.07 4.87 -1.84
C GLU A 341 13.21 4.07 -2.81
N GLN A 342 12.94 2.80 -2.47
CA GLN A 342 12.22 1.86 -3.32
C GLN A 342 10.73 2.19 -3.45
N LEU A 343 10.12 2.78 -2.43
CA LEU A 343 8.70 3.15 -2.44
C LEU A 343 8.44 4.51 -3.07
N PHE A 344 9.36 5.49 -2.92
CA PHE A 344 9.03 6.88 -3.22
C PHE A 344 9.95 7.54 -4.22
N LEU A 345 11.26 7.27 -4.20
CA LEU A 345 12.22 8.08 -4.95
C LEU A 345 11.89 8.15 -6.44
N LYS A 346 11.79 7.00 -7.11
CA LYS A 346 11.46 6.96 -8.54
C LYS A 346 10.15 7.68 -8.87
N ARG A 347 9.13 7.52 -8.03
CA ARG A 347 7.80 8.13 -8.25
C ARG A 347 7.86 9.64 -8.14
N VAL A 348 8.52 10.14 -7.09
CA VAL A 348 8.73 11.56 -6.85
C VAL A 348 9.52 12.19 -7.99
N LEU A 349 10.64 11.59 -8.39
CA LEU A 349 11.45 12.12 -9.49
C LEU A 349 10.68 12.12 -10.82
N SER A 350 9.79 11.15 -11.04
CA SER A 350 8.97 11.06 -12.26
C SER A 350 7.71 11.95 -12.29
N LEU A 351 7.46 12.78 -11.28
CA LEU A 351 6.26 13.62 -11.24
C LEU A 351 6.24 14.65 -12.38
N THR A 352 5.16 14.64 -13.15
CA THR A 352 4.82 15.64 -14.17
C THR A 352 3.54 16.42 -13.83
N GLN A 353 2.86 16.01 -12.78
CA GLN A 353 1.63 16.58 -12.24
C GLN A 353 1.70 16.57 -10.71
N PRO A 354 0.80 17.30 -10.02
CA PRO A 354 0.70 17.24 -8.57
C PRO A 354 0.56 15.79 -8.08
N PRO A 355 1.22 15.43 -6.96
CA PRO A 355 1.20 14.06 -6.45
C PRO A 355 -0.24 13.61 -6.18
N SER A 356 -0.55 12.36 -6.53
CA SER A 356 -1.89 11.84 -6.29
C SER A 356 -2.21 11.80 -4.80
N ARG A 357 -3.51 11.81 -4.45
CA ARG A 357 -3.95 11.67 -3.06
C ARG A 357 -3.37 10.43 -2.36
N HIS A 358 -3.15 9.34 -3.09
CA HIS A 358 -2.64 8.09 -2.52
C HIS A 358 -1.13 8.19 -2.31
N LEU A 359 -0.39 8.79 -3.25
CA LEU A 359 1.03 9.06 -3.08
C LEU A 359 1.26 9.98 -1.88
N MET A 360 0.52 11.08 -1.79
CA MET A 360 0.60 11.98 -0.63
C MET A 360 0.29 11.28 0.68
N ALA A 361 -0.82 10.54 0.76
CA ALA A 361 -1.17 9.79 1.97
C ALA A 361 -0.12 8.73 2.36
N ALA A 362 0.56 8.12 1.40
CA ALA A 362 1.63 7.16 1.67
C ALA A 362 2.90 7.86 2.18
N LEU A 363 3.29 8.99 1.56
CA LEU A 363 4.42 9.81 1.98
C LEU A 363 4.22 10.33 3.41
N THR A 364 3.06 10.94 3.70
CA THR A 364 2.74 11.47 5.02
C THR A 364 2.72 10.37 6.09
N SER A 365 2.09 9.24 5.76
CA SER A 365 2.05 8.05 6.62
C SER A 365 3.46 7.55 6.96
N PHE A 366 4.30 7.28 5.96
CA PHE A 366 5.65 6.78 6.20
C PHE A 366 6.52 7.79 6.96
N CYS A 367 6.43 9.07 6.57
CA CYS A 367 7.20 10.15 7.16
C CYS A 367 6.84 10.40 8.63
N SER A 368 5.64 10.06 9.09
CA SER A 368 5.22 10.24 10.49
C SER A 368 6.06 9.44 11.50
N LYS A 369 6.71 8.35 11.09
CA LYS A 369 7.56 7.50 11.96
C LYS A 369 9.00 7.43 11.50
N TYR A 370 9.23 7.49 10.18
CA TYR A 370 10.55 7.31 9.58
C TYR A 370 11.04 8.59 8.88
N SER A 371 10.84 9.76 9.49
CA SER A 371 11.11 11.07 8.86
C SER A 371 12.58 11.27 8.50
N GLN A 372 13.52 10.87 9.37
CA GLN A 372 14.95 11.02 9.11
C GLN A 372 15.43 10.27 7.85
N PRO A 373 15.25 8.94 7.74
CA PRO A 373 15.66 8.21 6.54
C PRO A 373 14.88 8.67 5.30
N PHE A 374 13.59 9.01 5.46
CA PHE A 374 12.77 9.55 4.39
C PHE A 374 13.36 10.83 3.79
N CYS A 375 13.61 11.85 4.62
CA CYS A 375 14.15 13.12 4.17
C CYS A 375 15.57 12.97 3.60
N ARG A 376 16.42 12.11 4.20
CA ARG A 376 17.78 11.87 3.69
C ARG A 376 17.79 11.27 2.29
N VAL A 377 16.82 10.40 2.00
CA VAL A 377 16.70 9.74 0.70
C VAL A 377 16.06 10.64 -0.35
N LEU A 378 15.04 11.43 0.00
CA LEU A 378 14.28 12.19 -1.00
C LEU A 378 14.80 13.61 -1.25
N VAL A 379 15.30 14.31 -0.23
CA VAL A 379 15.61 15.74 -0.34
C VAL A 379 16.78 15.96 -1.30
N ALA A 380 17.93 15.32 -1.06
CA ALA A 380 19.12 15.54 -1.88
C ALA A 380 18.89 15.23 -3.38
N PRO A 381 18.25 14.11 -3.78
CA PRO A 381 17.93 13.87 -5.18
C PRO A 381 17.00 14.92 -5.80
N VAL A 382 15.93 15.35 -5.10
CA VAL A 382 15.02 16.40 -5.60
C VAL A 382 15.75 17.73 -5.82
N LEU A 383 16.71 18.05 -4.95
CA LEU A 383 17.55 19.24 -5.11
C LEU A 383 18.52 19.12 -6.28
N GLN A 384 18.99 17.91 -6.62
CA GLN A 384 19.95 17.67 -7.69
C GLN A 384 19.32 17.45 -9.08
N GLU A 385 18.00 17.25 -9.17
CA GLU A 385 17.32 17.00 -10.45
C GLU A 385 17.57 18.11 -11.49
N PRO A 386 18.09 17.74 -12.69
CA PRO A 386 18.32 18.69 -13.78
C PRO A 386 17.01 18.95 -14.55
N GLY A 387 16.33 20.07 -14.29
CA GLY A 387 15.17 20.50 -15.07
C GLY A 387 14.16 21.39 -14.31
N GLU A 388 12.99 21.61 -14.93
CA GLU A 388 11.82 22.27 -14.32
C GLU A 388 11.11 21.32 -13.34
N GLY A 389 11.81 20.89 -12.28
CA GLY A 389 11.28 20.03 -11.22
C GLY A 389 10.26 20.74 -10.31
N VAL A 390 9.28 21.41 -10.90
CA VAL A 390 8.29 22.26 -10.23
C VAL A 390 7.39 21.42 -9.33
N GLU A 391 6.95 20.26 -9.78
CA GLU A 391 6.07 19.39 -8.99
C GLU A 391 6.81 18.71 -7.83
N GLN A 392 8.09 18.38 -8.01
CA GLN A 392 8.96 17.84 -6.97
C GLN A 392 9.25 18.88 -5.89
N THR A 393 9.51 20.13 -6.29
CA THR A 393 9.73 21.23 -5.35
C THR A 393 8.46 21.64 -4.61
N LYS A 394 7.30 21.65 -5.28
CA LYS A 394 5.99 21.82 -4.62
C LYS A 394 5.71 20.72 -3.61
N LEU A 395 5.93 19.45 -3.96
CA LEU A 395 5.83 18.33 -3.03
C LEU A 395 6.73 18.54 -1.82
N LEU A 396 7.97 18.97 -2.03
CA LEU A 396 8.89 19.24 -0.92
C LEU A 396 8.39 20.38 -0.02
N CYS A 397 7.78 21.44 -0.59
CA CYS A 397 7.11 22.47 0.19
C CYS A 397 5.96 21.90 1.03
N GLU A 398 5.06 21.12 0.42
CA GLU A 398 3.93 20.50 1.13
C GLU A 398 4.40 19.58 2.28
N LEU A 399 5.48 18.81 2.07
CA LEU A 399 6.07 17.97 3.12
C LEU A 399 6.61 18.82 4.28
N VAL A 400 7.32 19.91 3.98
CA VAL A 400 7.83 20.85 5.00
C VAL A 400 6.71 21.50 5.78
N GLU A 401 5.64 21.91 5.10
CA GLU A 401 4.51 22.64 5.69
C GLU A 401 3.67 21.75 6.61
N GLU A 402 3.37 20.52 6.17
CA GLU A 402 2.31 19.70 6.77
C GLU A 402 2.80 18.40 7.42
N CYS A 403 4.00 17.91 7.11
CA CYS A 403 4.40 16.53 7.43
C CYS A 403 5.61 16.41 8.35
N LEU A 404 6.57 17.33 8.27
CA LEU A 404 7.86 17.21 8.93
C LEU A 404 7.86 17.79 10.34
N GLU A 405 8.49 17.06 11.27
CA GLU A 405 8.82 17.59 12.59
C GLU A 405 9.89 18.70 12.49
N PRO A 406 9.96 19.63 13.47
CA PRO A 406 10.86 20.78 13.45
C PRO A 406 12.33 20.45 13.15
N ASP A 407 12.84 19.33 13.68
CA ASP A 407 14.22 18.89 13.49
C ASP A 407 14.52 18.56 12.02
N TYR A 408 13.55 17.97 11.32
CA TYR A 408 13.69 17.59 9.93
C TYR A 408 13.42 18.77 8.98
N VAL A 409 12.57 19.72 9.36
CA VAL A 409 12.43 21.01 8.65
C VAL A 409 13.77 21.75 8.62
N ARG A 410 14.49 21.80 9.76
CA ARG A 410 15.84 22.38 9.85
C ARG A 410 16.86 21.61 9.00
N MET A 411 16.77 20.28 8.97
CA MET A 411 17.61 19.46 8.11
C MET A 411 17.37 19.71 6.62
N VAL A 412 16.13 19.94 6.19
CA VAL A 412 15.80 20.32 4.81
C VAL A 412 16.46 21.66 4.48
N LEU A 413 16.35 22.67 5.36
CA LEU A 413 17.02 23.95 5.16
C LEU A 413 18.54 23.79 4.98
N SER A 414 19.19 23.00 5.84
CA SER A 414 20.63 22.72 5.72
C SER A 414 20.98 22.17 4.32
N GLN A 415 20.25 21.15 3.86
CA GLN A 415 20.51 20.52 2.56
C GLN A 415 20.23 21.47 1.38
N VAL A 416 19.19 22.31 1.47
CA VAL A 416 18.88 23.30 0.42
C VAL A 416 19.98 24.36 0.32
N LEU A 417 20.57 24.76 1.45
CA LEU A 417 21.64 25.77 1.48
C LEU A 417 23.01 25.21 1.05
N GLU A 418 23.19 23.88 1.04
CA GLU A 418 24.39 23.20 0.54
C GLU A 418 24.52 23.26 -0.99
N VAL A 419 23.40 23.47 -1.71
CA VAL A 419 23.38 23.59 -3.17
C VAL A 419 23.19 25.04 -3.63
N PRO A 420 23.64 25.42 -4.84
CA PRO A 420 23.31 26.72 -5.42
C PRO A 420 21.80 26.90 -5.51
N LEU A 421 21.28 28.02 -4.99
CA LEU A 421 19.85 28.30 -5.04
C LEU A 421 19.49 28.65 -6.47
N SER A 422 18.33 28.16 -6.90
CA SER A 422 17.71 28.52 -8.16
C SER A 422 16.29 29.01 -7.89
N GLU A 423 15.64 29.65 -8.87
CA GLU A 423 14.27 30.17 -8.72
C GLU A 423 13.30 29.11 -8.20
N ARG A 424 13.47 27.85 -8.63
CA ARG A 424 12.66 26.71 -8.19
C ARG A 424 12.85 26.33 -6.71
N LEU A 425 13.99 26.67 -6.09
CA LEU A 425 14.28 26.32 -4.69
C LEU A 425 13.89 27.41 -3.70
N LEU A 426 13.67 28.64 -4.16
CA LEU A 426 13.25 29.75 -3.29
C LEU A 426 11.92 29.47 -2.56
N PRO A 427 10.89 28.86 -3.19
CA PRO A 427 9.67 28.45 -2.50
C PRO A 427 9.92 27.46 -1.36
N VAL A 428 10.89 26.56 -1.50
CA VAL A 428 11.22 25.57 -0.45
C VAL A 428 11.80 26.27 0.78
N VAL A 429 12.72 27.23 0.59
CA VAL A 429 13.24 28.03 1.70
C VAL A 429 12.13 28.86 2.34
N LEU A 430 11.25 29.45 1.54
CA LEU A 430 10.07 30.18 2.03
C LEU A 430 9.14 29.29 2.87
N ALA A 431 8.86 28.07 2.43
CA ALA A 431 8.06 27.10 3.18
C ALA A 431 8.69 26.79 4.55
N VAL A 432 10.01 26.56 4.59
CA VAL A 432 10.73 26.35 5.86
C VAL A 432 10.64 27.59 6.77
N LEU A 433 10.83 28.79 6.24
CA LEU A 433 10.69 30.01 7.05
C LEU A 433 9.25 30.21 7.53
N GLY A 434 8.27 29.84 6.70
CA GLY A 434 6.83 29.88 6.99
C GLY A 434 6.46 29.12 8.25
N ARG A 435 7.15 28.00 8.52
CA ARG A 435 7.01 27.18 9.73
C ARG A 435 7.46 27.89 11.02
N GLN A 436 8.26 28.96 10.94
CA GLN A 436 8.75 29.74 12.08
C GLN A 436 9.47 28.92 13.16
N GLU A 437 10.15 27.84 12.76
CA GLU A 437 10.91 27.00 13.68
C GLU A 437 12.16 27.72 14.19
N VAL A 438 12.59 27.44 15.43
CA VAL A 438 13.79 28.07 16.00
C VAL A 438 15.04 27.60 15.27
N LEU A 439 15.68 28.50 14.52
CA LEU A 439 16.89 28.22 13.76
C LEU A 439 18.14 28.38 14.65
N PRO A 440 19.08 27.41 14.64
CA PRO A 440 20.41 27.60 15.21
C PRO A 440 21.10 28.83 14.60
N PRO A 441 21.84 29.63 15.39
CA PRO A 441 22.52 30.83 14.89
C PRO A 441 23.40 30.56 13.67
N GLU A 442 24.11 29.43 13.67
CA GLU A 442 25.00 29.04 12.57
C GLU A 442 24.24 28.79 11.27
N LEU A 443 23.06 28.16 11.37
CA LEU A 443 22.19 27.89 10.22
C LEU A 443 21.53 29.18 9.70
N PHE A 444 21.14 30.07 10.62
CA PHE A 444 20.59 31.38 10.26
C PHE A 444 21.64 32.27 9.57
N ASP A 445 22.87 32.28 10.08
CA ASP A 445 23.99 33.02 9.49
C ASP A 445 24.34 32.48 8.10
N LEU A 446 24.30 31.14 7.93
CA LEU A 446 24.48 30.49 6.63
C LEU A 446 23.38 30.89 5.64
N LEU A 447 22.11 30.94 6.08
CA LEU A 447 21.00 31.42 5.26
C LEU A 447 21.26 32.86 4.78
N VAL A 448 21.54 33.79 5.70
CA VAL A 448 21.81 35.20 5.36
C VAL A 448 22.99 35.32 4.40
N LEU A 449 24.09 34.60 4.66
CA LEU A 449 25.27 34.59 3.81
C LEU A 449 24.95 34.07 2.41
N THR A 450 24.16 33.00 2.32
CA THR A 450 23.75 32.39 1.05
C THR A 450 22.89 33.33 0.23
N LEU A 451 21.92 34.00 0.86
CA LEU A 451 21.08 35.02 0.21
C LEU A 451 21.93 36.18 -0.32
N CYS A 452 22.82 36.74 0.52
CA CYS A 452 23.71 37.82 0.09
C CYS A 452 24.58 37.42 -1.11
N ARG A 453 25.14 36.21 -1.10
CA ARG A 453 26.02 35.72 -2.18
C ARG A 453 25.26 35.56 -3.50
N GLN A 454 24.00 35.16 -3.44
CA GLN A 454 23.20 34.82 -4.64
C GLN A 454 22.29 35.97 -5.09
N ALA A 455 22.22 37.08 -4.36
CA ALA A 455 21.42 38.25 -4.71
C ALA A 455 21.59 38.74 -6.17
N PRO A 456 22.80 38.74 -6.78
CA PRO A 456 22.94 39.15 -8.18
C PRO A 456 22.18 38.25 -9.17
N ALA A 457 22.11 36.94 -8.89
CA ALA A 457 21.39 35.98 -9.73
C ALA A 457 19.86 36.16 -9.65
N PHE A 458 19.37 36.80 -8.60
CA PHE A 458 17.94 37.01 -8.32
C PHE A 458 17.52 38.47 -8.41
N ALA A 459 18.25 39.30 -9.16
CA ALA A 459 18.05 40.74 -9.21
C ALA A 459 16.65 41.19 -9.66
N THR A 460 15.88 40.32 -10.32
CA THR A 460 14.49 40.55 -10.77
C THR A 460 13.47 39.58 -10.13
N SER A 461 13.91 38.72 -9.21
CA SER A 461 13.08 37.66 -8.65
C SER A 461 12.14 38.18 -7.56
N LEU A 462 10.83 38.04 -7.78
CA LEU A 462 9.84 38.36 -6.75
C LEU A 462 9.88 37.35 -5.59
N SER A 463 10.16 36.08 -5.89
CA SER A 463 10.30 35.01 -4.89
C SER A 463 11.47 35.32 -3.94
N TYR A 464 12.58 35.83 -4.47
CA TYR A 464 13.71 36.26 -3.66
C TYR A 464 13.37 37.45 -2.75
N ALA A 465 12.64 38.46 -3.25
CA ALA A 465 12.19 39.55 -2.37
C ALA A 465 11.24 39.08 -1.28
N LYS A 466 10.31 38.16 -1.58
CA LYS A 466 9.46 37.54 -0.56
C LYS A 466 10.32 36.83 0.48
N LEU A 467 11.36 36.11 0.05
CA LEU A 467 12.27 35.39 0.93
C LEU A 467 13.05 36.31 1.86
N VAL A 468 13.68 37.36 1.31
CA VAL A 468 14.40 38.34 2.13
C VAL A 468 13.45 39.07 3.09
N THR A 469 12.24 39.40 2.63
CA THR A 469 11.20 39.99 3.49
C THR A 469 10.86 39.05 4.65
N ALA A 470 10.61 37.76 4.37
CA ALA A 470 10.29 36.77 5.39
C ALA A 470 11.42 36.62 6.43
N VAL A 471 12.69 36.63 6.02
CA VAL A 471 13.82 36.65 6.96
C VAL A 471 13.78 37.87 7.87
N LEU A 472 13.52 39.05 7.31
CA LEU A 472 13.51 40.30 8.08
C LEU A 472 12.30 40.46 9.00
N THR A 473 11.14 39.92 8.62
CA THR A 473 9.89 40.07 9.36
C THR A 473 9.60 38.90 10.29
N MET A 474 9.77 37.67 9.85
CA MET A 474 9.42 36.46 10.61
C MET A 474 10.53 36.10 11.61
N TYR A 475 11.79 36.36 11.27
CA TYR A 475 12.95 36.07 12.12
C TYR A 475 13.59 37.34 12.72
N GLN A 476 12.78 38.39 12.91
CA GLN A 476 13.24 39.71 13.35
C GLN A 476 14.13 39.69 14.61
N SER A 477 13.88 38.78 15.55
CA SER A 477 14.63 38.59 16.80
C SER A 477 16.04 38.02 16.57
N HIS A 478 16.24 37.27 15.48
CA HIS A 478 17.53 36.70 15.08
C HIS A 478 18.33 37.64 14.15
N VAL A 479 17.70 38.70 13.63
CA VAL A 479 18.33 39.63 12.69
C VAL A 479 19.16 40.69 13.44
N THR A 480 20.48 40.55 13.36
CA THR A 480 21.43 41.54 13.88
C THR A 480 21.57 42.76 12.95
N PRO A 481 22.10 43.91 13.43
CA PRO A 481 22.41 45.05 12.57
C PRO A 481 23.37 44.69 11.42
N ALA A 482 24.32 43.78 11.67
CA ALA A 482 25.25 43.29 10.65
C ALA A 482 24.53 42.48 9.55
N HIS A 483 23.51 41.69 9.92
CA HIS A 483 22.67 40.99 8.93
C HIS A 483 21.89 41.98 8.06
N ARG A 484 21.28 43.01 8.66
CA ARG A 484 20.58 44.07 7.92
C ARG A 484 21.51 44.80 6.95
N SER A 485 22.71 45.18 7.37
CA SER A 485 23.66 45.90 6.50
C SER A 485 24.15 45.02 5.34
N ARG A 486 24.41 43.73 5.58
CA ARG A 486 24.82 42.78 4.52
C ARG A 486 23.71 42.54 3.51
N LEU A 487 22.48 42.34 3.96
CA LEU A 487 21.32 42.19 3.07
C LEU A 487 21.06 43.47 2.27
N ALA A 488 21.13 44.64 2.90
CA ALA A 488 21.00 45.93 2.22
C ALA A 488 22.06 46.09 1.10
N ALA A 489 23.33 45.81 1.40
CA ALA A 489 24.41 45.89 0.42
C ALA A 489 24.22 44.91 -0.75
N ALA A 490 23.74 43.69 -0.48
CA ALA A 490 23.48 42.69 -1.51
C ALA A 490 22.34 43.09 -2.47
N LEU A 491 21.40 43.91 -2.00
CA LEU A 491 20.23 44.38 -2.77
C LEU A 491 20.50 45.64 -3.59
N GLU A 492 21.65 46.29 -3.45
CA GLU A 492 21.98 47.51 -4.20
C GLU A 492 22.01 47.28 -5.72
N GLY A 493 22.32 46.06 -6.16
CA GLY A 493 22.30 45.64 -7.57
C GLY A 493 20.97 45.06 -8.07
N SER A 494 19.93 44.98 -7.22
CA SER A 494 18.61 44.47 -7.60
C SER A 494 17.74 45.54 -8.27
N ASN A 495 16.64 45.14 -8.92
CA ASN A 495 15.76 46.10 -9.61
C ASN A 495 15.16 47.14 -8.63
N ALA A 496 14.76 48.29 -9.16
CA ALA A 496 14.27 49.42 -8.37
C ALA A 496 13.00 49.09 -7.54
N ALA A 497 12.12 48.22 -8.04
CA ALA A 497 10.89 47.83 -7.33
C ALA A 497 11.19 46.93 -6.11
N LEU A 498 12.09 45.96 -6.26
CA LEU A 498 12.56 45.09 -5.19
C LEU A 498 13.33 45.89 -4.14
N LYS A 499 14.20 46.80 -4.59
CA LYS A 499 14.93 47.72 -3.71
C LYS A 499 13.98 48.58 -2.87
N LYS A 500 12.95 49.18 -3.49
CA LYS A 500 11.97 50.02 -2.79
C LYS A 500 11.12 49.22 -1.80
N SER A 501 10.69 48.01 -2.18
CA SER A 501 9.92 47.11 -1.30
C SER A 501 10.73 46.68 -0.08
N LEU A 502 12.01 46.32 -0.27
CA LEU A 502 12.86 45.81 0.81
C LEU A 502 13.46 46.92 1.67
N GLN A 503 13.73 48.10 1.11
CA GLN A 503 14.16 49.26 1.90
C GLN A 503 13.11 49.71 2.91
N ALA A 504 11.81 49.58 2.58
CA ALA A 504 10.73 49.85 3.53
C ALA A 504 10.77 48.91 4.74
N VAL A 505 11.17 47.64 4.54
CA VAL A 505 11.29 46.63 5.59
C VAL A 505 12.60 46.81 6.39
N LEU A 506 13.71 47.15 5.72
CA LEU A 506 15.00 47.38 6.34
C LEU A 506 15.07 48.69 7.15
N GLY A 507 14.29 49.71 6.78
CA GLY A 507 14.20 50.99 7.47
C GLY A 507 13.26 50.99 8.69
N ALA A 508 12.47 49.93 8.88
CA ALA A 508 11.63 49.78 10.06
C ALA A 508 12.49 49.34 11.28
N PRO A 509 12.38 49.99 12.45
CA PRO A 509 13.14 49.60 13.62
C PRO A 509 12.76 48.20 14.08
N ALA A 510 13.77 47.40 14.46
CA ALA A 510 13.55 46.11 15.14
C ALA A 510 12.76 46.39 16.44
N ARG A 511 11.56 45.83 16.56
CA ARG A 511 10.75 45.97 17.77
C ARG A 511 11.20 45.04 18.87
#